data_AF-A0A7S2SEY7-F1
#
_entry.id   AF-A0A7S2SEY7-F1
#
_cell.length_a   1.000
_cell.length_b   1.000
_cell.length_c   1.000
_cell.angle_alpha   90.00
_cell.angle_beta   90.00
_cell.angle_gamma   90.00
#
_symmetry.space_group_name_H-M   'P 1'
#
loop_
_entity.id
_entity.type
_entity.pdbx_description
1 polymer ?
#
loop_
_entity_poly.entity_id
_entity_poly.type
_entity_poly.pdbx_seq_one_letter_code
_entity_poly.pdbx_strand_id
1 'polypeptide(L)'
;AHAFLYPVEVYFEAQDAKAYRKQIAHPVDLGTIVSRILEAVYNTEEGFLRDLRLMFRNCRTYWQNHGDPAIVAEADRLEGIFAKEVQRVLRRPLAAPASPDSAGQHLLASPTPGGVRTGSHAHTTPPA
;
A
#
# COMPACT_ATOMS: atom_id res chain seq x y z
N ALA A 1 22.71 -0.33 -5.87
CA ALA A 1 21.41 -0.38 -6.56
C ALA A 1 21.41 0.20 -7.98
N HIS A 2 22.51 0.74 -8.51
CA HIS A 2 22.51 1.42 -9.82
C HIS A 2 21.99 0.54 -10.97
N ALA A 3 22.33 -0.75 -10.99
CA ALA A 3 21.94 -1.71 -12.04
C ALA A 3 20.43 -2.00 -12.17
N PHE A 4 19.59 -1.48 -11.27
CA PHE A 4 18.14 -1.75 -11.25
C PHE A 4 17.28 -0.51 -11.54
N LEU A 5 17.87 0.69 -11.66
CA LEU A 5 17.09 1.93 -11.74
C LEU A 5 16.52 2.18 -13.14
N TYR A 6 17.24 1.77 -14.19
CA TYR A 6 16.85 1.93 -15.58
C TYR A 6 17.05 0.62 -16.36
N PRO A 7 16.52 0.52 -17.59
CA PRO A 7 16.74 -0.65 -18.45
C PRO A 7 18.22 -1.00 -18.61
N VAL A 8 18.51 -2.29 -18.84
CA VAL A 8 19.87 -2.84 -18.99
C VAL A 8 20.68 -2.09 -20.06
N GLU A 9 20.03 -1.61 -21.11
CA GLU A 9 20.60 -0.81 -22.18
C GLU A 9 21.28 0.48 -21.71
N VAL A 10 20.94 1.00 -20.52
CA VAL A 10 21.50 2.25 -19.97
C VAL A 10 22.86 2.01 -19.30
N TYR A 11 23.12 0.81 -18.79
CA TYR A 11 24.28 0.52 -17.95
C TYR A 11 25.27 -0.45 -18.54
N PHE A 12 24.80 -1.32 -19.44
CA PHE A 12 25.59 -2.44 -19.95
C PHE A 12 25.93 -2.23 -21.42
N GLU A 13 27.03 -2.86 -21.85
CA GLU A 13 27.46 -2.79 -23.24
C GLU A 13 26.38 -3.33 -24.19
N ALA A 14 26.40 -2.83 -25.43
CA ALA A 14 25.40 -3.20 -26.44
C ALA A 14 25.30 -4.72 -26.67
N GLN A 15 26.41 -5.45 -26.51
CA GLN A 15 26.43 -6.91 -26.63
C GLN A 15 25.64 -7.59 -25.50
N ASP A 16 25.91 -7.20 -24.25
CA ASP A 16 25.21 -7.74 -23.08
C ASP A 16 23.75 -7.33 -23.05
N ALA A 17 23.43 -6.08 -23.39
CA ALA A 17 22.05 -5.62 -23.49
C ALA A 17 21.27 -6.42 -24.55
N LYS A 18 21.88 -6.67 -25.72
CA LYS A 18 21.26 -7.48 -26.78
C LYS A 18 21.07 -8.94 -26.37
N ALA A 19 22.05 -9.54 -25.68
CA ALA A 19 21.95 -10.91 -25.18
C ALA A 19 20.87 -11.02 -24.09
N TYR A 20 20.83 -10.06 -23.17
CA TYR A 20 19.80 -9.95 -22.14
C TYR A 20 18.40 -9.91 -22.76
N ARG A 21 18.17 -9.06 -23.77
CA ARG A 21 16.87 -8.94 -24.46
C ARG A 21 16.45 -10.18 -25.24
N LYS A 22 17.40 -11.05 -25.62
CA LYS A 22 17.09 -12.35 -26.25
C LYS A 22 16.68 -13.40 -25.24
N GLN A 23 17.27 -13.38 -24.05
CA GLN A 23 17.03 -14.39 -23.01
C GLN A 23 15.88 -14.01 -22.08
N ILE A 24 15.69 -12.71 -21.81
CA ILE A 24 14.68 -12.19 -20.90
C ILE A 24 13.50 -11.64 -21.69
N ALA A 25 12.39 -12.40 -21.65
CA ALA A 25 11.17 -12.09 -22.40
C ALA A 25 10.48 -10.80 -21.95
N HIS A 26 10.49 -10.52 -20.65
CA HIS A 26 9.81 -9.36 -20.07
C HIS A 26 10.76 -8.57 -19.15
N PRO A 27 11.68 -7.77 -19.73
CA PRO A 27 12.54 -6.87 -18.96
C PRO A 27 11.69 -5.87 -18.16
N VAL A 28 12.11 -5.61 -16.93
CA VAL A 28 11.51 -4.60 -16.05
C VAL A 28 12.60 -4.10 -15.10
N ASP A 29 12.55 -2.81 -14.79
CA ASP A 29 13.45 -2.08 -13.90
C ASP A 29 12.63 -1.22 -12.92
N LEU A 30 13.28 -0.67 -11.88
CA LEU A 30 12.61 0.14 -10.87
C LEU A 30 12.02 1.43 -11.45
N GLY A 31 12.67 2.06 -12.41
CA GLY A 31 12.14 3.26 -13.09
C GLY A 31 10.82 2.95 -13.80
N THR A 32 10.76 1.82 -14.49
CA THR A 32 9.52 1.31 -15.10
C THR A 32 8.45 1.02 -14.05
N ILE A 33 8.79 0.36 -12.94
CA ILE A 33 7.84 0.04 -11.87
C ILE A 33 7.30 1.32 -11.23
N VAL A 34 8.16 2.29 -10.93
CA VAL A 34 7.77 3.59 -10.37
C VAL A 34 6.86 4.33 -11.34
N SER A 35 7.19 4.37 -12.63
CA SER A 35 6.35 5.01 -13.64
C SER A 35 4.95 4.39 -13.68
N ARG A 36 4.86 3.06 -13.67
CA ARG A 36 3.58 2.33 -13.61
C ARG A 36 2.76 2.61 -12.33
N ILE A 37 3.42 2.85 -11.19
CA ILE A 37 2.73 3.31 -9.96
C ILE A 37 2.16 4.71 -10.17
N LEU A 38 2.97 5.65 -10.67
CA LEU A 38 2.56 7.04 -10.86
C LEU A 38 1.44 7.18 -11.91
N GLU A 39 1.43 6.32 -12.92
CA GLU A 39 0.41 6.25 -13.97
C GLU A 39 -0.82 5.41 -13.55
N ALA A 40 -0.88 4.93 -12.30
CA ALA A 40 -1.96 4.10 -11.77
C ALA A 40 -2.25 2.83 -12.62
N VAL A 41 -1.21 2.24 -13.21
CA VAL A 41 -1.32 1.01 -14.02
C VAL A 41 -1.65 -0.21 -13.16
N TYR A 42 -1.21 -0.22 -11.89
CA TYR A 42 -1.49 -1.33 -10.97
C TYR A 42 -2.80 -1.07 -10.21
N ASN A 43 -3.83 -1.87 -10.52
CA ASN A 43 -5.11 -1.83 -9.82
C ASN A 43 -5.04 -2.44 -8.41
N THR A 44 -4.07 -3.32 -8.16
CA THR A 44 -3.87 -3.99 -6.86
C THR A 44 -2.38 -4.10 -6.55
N GLU A 45 -2.04 -4.27 -5.27
CA GLU A 45 -0.66 -4.47 -4.84
C GLU A 45 -0.01 -5.70 -5.47
N GLU A 46 -0.79 -6.75 -5.80
CA GLU A 46 -0.26 -7.94 -6.47
C GLU A 46 0.34 -7.62 -7.82
N GLY A 47 -0.21 -6.64 -8.55
CA GLY A 47 0.33 -6.18 -9.83
C GLY A 47 1.76 -5.66 -9.67
N PHE A 48 1.93 -4.72 -8.75
CA PHE A 48 3.22 -4.17 -8.38
C PHE A 48 4.19 -5.26 -7.88
N LEU A 49 3.73 -6.13 -6.98
CA LEU A 49 4.57 -7.19 -6.41
C LEU A 49 4.97 -8.26 -7.43
N ARG A 50 4.17 -8.48 -8.48
CA ARG A 50 4.55 -9.38 -9.58
C ARG A 50 5.71 -8.81 -10.38
N ASP A 51 5.65 -7.54 -10.74
CA ASP A 51 6.72 -6.90 -11.53
C ASP A 51 8.01 -6.74 -10.72
N LEU A 52 7.89 -6.44 -9.43
CA LEU A 52 9.05 -6.38 -8.54
C LEU A 52 9.75 -7.75 -8.43
N ARG A 53 8.98 -8.84 -8.26
CA ARG A 53 9.52 -10.22 -8.24
C ARG A 53 10.10 -10.61 -9.60
N LEU A 54 9.46 -10.20 -10.70
CA LEU A 54 9.94 -10.43 -12.05
C LEU A 54 11.31 -9.76 -12.28
N MET A 55 11.49 -8.52 -11.81
CA MET A 55 12.77 -7.80 -11.89
C MET A 55 13.93 -8.61 -11.28
N PHE A 56 13.77 -9.08 -10.04
CA PHE A 56 14.80 -9.88 -9.37
C PHE A 56 15.00 -11.25 -10.03
N ARG A 57 13.91 -11.90 -10.47
CA ARG A 57 14.01 -13.17 -11.20
C ARG A 57 14.79 -13.01 -12.50
N ASN A 58 14.48 -11.98 -13.29
CA ASN A 58 15.18 -11.70 -14.54
C ASN A 58 16.68 -11.42 -14.28
N CYS A 59 16.99 -10.69 -13.21
CA CYS A 59 18.36 -10.46 -12.79
C CYS A 59 19.10 -11.77 -12.55
N ARG A 60 18.55 -12.68 -11.74
CA ARG A 60 19.15 -14.00 -11.50
C ARG A 60 19.21 -14.84 -12.78
N THR A 61 18.15 -14.88 -13.57
CA THR A 61 18.13 -15.68 -14.81
C THR A 61 19.27 -15.34 -15.77
N TYR A 62 19.64 -14.06 -15.87
CA TYR A 62 20.76 -13.67 -16.73
C TYR A 62 22.08 -13.58 -15.95
N TRP A 63 22.16 -12.76 -14.90
CA TRP A 63 23.43 -12.43 -14.24
C TRP A 63 23.95 -13.51 -13.27
N GLN A 64 23.21 -14.59 -12.98
CA GLN A 64 23.72 -15.69 -12.14
C GLN A 64 24.95 -16.37 -12.74
N ASN A 65 25.00 -16.48 -14.07
CA ASN A 65 26.08 -17.14 -14.80
C ASN A 65 26.79 -16.19 -15.78
N HIS A 66 26.49 -14.89 -15.70
CA HIS A 66 27.00 -13.87 -16.62
C HIS A 66 27.37 -12.61 -15.84
N GLY A 67 28.45 -11.93 -16.27
CA GLY A 67 28.84 -10.64 -15.69
C GLY A 67 29.32 -10.71 -14.24
N ASP A 68 29.19 -9.59 -13.52
CA ASP A 68 29.67 -9.43 -12.15
C ASP A 68 28.71 -10.07 -11.13
N PRO A 69 29.16 -11.04 -10.30
CA PRO A 69 28.33 -11.64 -9.25
C PRO A 69 27.77 -10.63 -8.24
N ALA A 70 28.37 -9.43 -8.12
CA ALA A 70 27.84 -8.36 -7.28
C ALA A 70 26.44 -7.88 -7.70
N ILE A 71 26.07 -8.05 -8.97
CA ILE A 71 24.73 -7.69 -9.47
C ILE A 71 23.68 -8.59 -8.83
N VAL A 72 23.94 -9.89 -8.75
CA VAL A 72 23.03 -10.87 -8.12
C VAL A 72 22.99 -10.68 -6.60
N ALA A 73 24.15 -10.45 -5.98
CA ALA A 73 24.19 -10.15 -4.54
C ALA A 73 23.38 -8.89 -4.19
N GLU A 74 23.42 -7.86 -5.05
CA GLU A 74 22.61 -6.66 -4.88
C GLU A 74 21.11 -6.92 -5.09
N ALA A 75 20.73 -7.80 -6.03
CA ALA A 75 19.34 -8.24 -6.19
C ALA A 75 18.82 -8.87 -4.89
N ASP A 76 19.56 -9.81 -4.30
CA ASP A 76 19.14 -10.51 -3.09
C ASP A 76 19.04 -9.54 -1.89
N ARG A 77 19.98 -8.60 -1.78
CA ARG A 77 19.94 -7.55 -0.75
C ARG A 77 18.71 -6.65 -0.91
N LEU A 78 18.44 -6.18 -2.12
CA LEU A 78 17.29 -5.33 -2.41
C LEU A 78 15.97 -6.07 -2.20
N GLU A 79 15.84 -7.31 -2.66
CA GLU A 79 14.65 -8.13 -2.46
C GLU A 79 14.35 -8.33 -0.97
N GLY A 80 15.38 -8.55 -0.14
CA GLY A 80 15.24 -8.62 1.31
C GLY A 80 14.76 -7.31 1.96
N ILE A 81 15.22 -6.15 1.46
CA ILE A 81 14.73 -4.84 1.92
C ILE A 81 13.27 -4.66 1.52
N PHE A 82 12.93 -4.92 0.25
CA PHE A 82 11.57 -4.79 -0.24
C PHE A 82 10.59 -5.70 0.51
N ALA A 83 10.96 -6.95 0.82
CA ALA A 83 10.11 -7.84 1.60
C ALA A 83 9.73 -7.23 2.97
N LYS A 84 10.69 -6.59 3.65
CA LYS A 84 10.45 -5.90 4.93
C LYS A 84 9.56 -4.68 4.75
N GLU A 85 9.82 -3.87 3.74
CA GLU A 85 9.04 -2.65 3.47
C GLU A 85 7.61 -2.94 3.05
N VAL A 86 7.40 -3.94 2.19
CA VAL A 86 6.06 -4.41 1.79
C VAL A 86 5.29 -4.89 3.00
N GLN A 87 5.91 -5.71 3.87
CA GLN A 87 5.26 -6.14 5.10
C GLN A 87 4.91 -4.95 6.01
N ARG A 88 5.80 -3.97 6.15
CA ARG A 88 5.58 -2.78 6.97
C ARG A 88 4.44 -1.91 6.44
N VAL A 89 4.36 -1.72 5.12
CA VAL A 89 3.34 -0.88 4.48
C VAL A 89 1.98 -1.58 4.48
N LEU A 90 1.92 -2.85 4.08
CA LEU A 90 0.64 -3.58 3.97
C LEU A 90 0.05 -3.98 5.33
N ARG A 91 0.87 -4.16 6.38
CA ARG A 91 0.36 -4.41 7.74
C ARG A 91 -0.13 -3.16 8.45
N ARG A 92 0.24 -1.98 7.97
CA ARG A 92 -0.28 -0.74 8.53
C ARG A 92 -1.66 -0.52 7.90
N PRO A 93 -2.74 -0.45 8.68
CA PRO A 93 -4.03 -0.04 8.15
C PRO A 93 -3.81 1.29 7.45
N LEU A 94 -4.16 1.38 6.16
CA LEU A 94 -4.25 2.67 5.48
C LEU A 94 -5.18 3.49 6.36
N ALA A 95 -4.66 4.52 7.03
CA ALA A 95 -5.46 5.30 7.95
C ALA A 95 -6.71 5.71 7.18
N ALA A 96 -7.87 5.22 7.62
CA ALA A 96 -9.13 5.60 7.01
C ALA A 96 -9.15 7.13 6.95
N PRO A 97 -9.62 7.75 5.85
CA PRO A 97 -9.78 9.19 5.83
C PRO A 97 -10.55 9.57 7.09
N ALA A 98 -9.96 10.42 7.93
CA ALA A 98 -10.60 10.84 9.18
C ALA A 98 -11.94 11.49 8.79
N SER A 99 -13.03 10.78 9.05
CA SER A 99 -14.38 11.29 8.80
C SER A 99 -14.53 12.59 9.59
N PRO A 100 -14.78 13.74 8.94
CA PRO A 100 -15.09 14.96 9.64
C PRO A 100 -16.59 14.91 9.95
N ASP A 101 -17.01 14.18 10.99
CA ASP A 101 -18.22 14.54 11.73
C ASP A 101 -18.45 13.63 12.95
N SER A 102 -18.08 14.14 14.12
CA SER A 102 -18.77 13.86 15.40
C SER A 102 -18.28 14.88 16.43
N ALA A 103 -18.43 16.16 16.13
CA ALA A 103 -18.32 17.24 17.11
C ALA A 103 -19.71 17.88 17.26
N GLY A 104 -20.60 17.18 17.96
CA GLY A 104 -21.93 17.74 18.22
C GLY A 104 -22.91 16.74 18.78
N GLN A 105 -22.65 16.24 20.00
CA GLN A 105 -23.68 15.81 20.96
C GLN A 105 -23.02 15.27 22.24
N HIS A 106 -22.65 16.15 23.17
CA HIS A 106 -22.88 15.96 24.61
C HIS A 106 -22.43 17.22 25.37
N LEU A 107 -23.36 18.03 25.87
CA LEU A 107 -23.36 18.62 27.22
C LEU A 107 -24.55 19.58 27.34
N LEU A 108 -25.59 19.15 28.07
CA LEU A 108 -26.46 20.00 28.91
C LEU A 108 -27.46 19.07 29.61
N ALA A 109 -26.96 18.31 30.57
CA ALA A 109 -27.78 17.82 31.66
C ALA A 109 -27.53 18.75 32.86
N SER A 110 -28.58 19.41 33.34
CA SER A 110 -28.57 20.15 34.60
C SER A 110 -29.74 19.64 35.44
N PRO A 111 -29.53 19.18 36.70
CA PRO A 111 -30.61 18.89 37.62
C PRO A 111 -30.77 20.03 38.63
N THR A 112 -32.01 20.41 38.96
CA THR A 112 -32.47 20.60 40.35
C THR A 112 -33.99 20.86 40.45
N PRO A 113 -34.62 20.62 41.62
CA PRO A 113 -36.07 20.45 41.80
C PRO A 113 -36.78 21.67 42.45
N GLY A 114 -38.12 21.77 42.31
CA GLY A 114 -38.98 22.42 43.31
C GLY A 114 -40.20 23.22 42.81
N GLY A 115 -41.41 22.74 43.17
CA GLY A 115 -42.68 23.52 43.29
C GLY A 115 -43.43 23.83 41.99
N VAL A 116 -44.76 23.89 41.90
CA VAL A 116 -45.89 23.86 42.84
C VAL A 116 -47.14 23.37 42.08
N ARG A 117 -48.02 22.69 42.83
CA ARG A 117 -49.42 22.27 42.61
C ARG A 117 -50.27 23.10 41.64
N THR A 118 -51.08 22.42 40.83
CA THR A 118 -52.55 22.53 40.62
C THR A 118 -52.91 21.49 39.54
N GLY A 119 -54.04 20.80 39.44
CA GLY A 119 -55.30 20.69 40.17
C GLY A 119 -56.13 19.72 39.30
N SER A 120 -56.40 18.52 39.83
CA SER A 120 -57.03 17.41 39.11
C SER A 120 -58.54 17.63 38.92
N HIS A 121 -59.04 17.48 37.69
CA HIS A 121 -60.46 17.27 37.43
C HIS A 121 -60.83 15.81 37.74
N ALA A 122 -61.63 15.64 38.79
CA ALA A 122 -62.26 14.37 39.14
C ALA A 122 -63.61 14.23 38.42
N HIS A 123 -63.92 13.04 37.88
CA HIS A 123 -65.23 12.40 38.11
C HIS A 123 -65.23 10.93 37.67
N THR A 124 -65.15 10.01 38.63
CA THR A 124 -65.59 8.62 38.45
C THR A 124 -66.12 8.09 39.77
N THR A 125 -67.41 7.72 39.80
CA THR A 125 -67.96 6.74 40.75
C THR A 125 -69.25 6.14 40.20
N PRO A 126 -69.38 4.81 40.18
CA PRO A 126 -70.62 4.05 40.37
C PRO A 126 -70.51 3.24 41.69
N PRO A 127 -71.41 2.28 42.00
CA PRO A 127 -72.86 2.35 42.19
C PRO A 127 -73.29 1.89 43.62
N ALA A 128 -74.57 2.08 43.97
CA ALA A 128 -75.41 1.22 44.83
C ALA A 128 -76.88 1.61 44.67
#